data_AF-A0A413T098-F1
#
_entry.id   AF-A0A413T098-F1
#
_cell.length_a   1.000
_cell.length_b   1.000
_cell.length_c   1.000
_cell.angle_alpha   90.00
_cell.angle_beta   90.00
_cell.angle_gamma   90.00
#
_symmetry.space_group_name_H-M   'P 1'
#
loop_
_entity.id
_entity.type
_entity.pdbx_description
1 polymer ?
#
loop_
_entity_poly.entity_id
_entity_poly.type
_entity_poly.pdbx_seq_one_letter_code
_entity_poly.pdbx_strand_id
1 'polypeptide(L)'
;MKKYASLLIGIAGCVLASCSSVQFLSFDQLCPADVSFPEQLRNVAVVNNMPPIPSPKSGVLTLGHLEGDGKTSAEALAESLADTRYFDQVIICDSALRSEGSAGTSSLSARQVEQLTRDLGADAIFSFDRVQIETRKEDVFYPEFGAVLSVAHVKLTPQVQVYVPGRDKPLFTLVKTDSLGWEIDPTVSDKTVIPEVSSYAASILTGHLVPHWVSADRIYFDGGCADMRDAGVSVREGDWKAAQELWTKLYEASKKGNLKMKSAFNLALSYEMLGDMNQAVSWLEKAKSLVKPDSDYAQLVSFYDRQLQERLRQWTQLNIQMHRFDNNF
;
A
#
# COMPACT_ATOMS: atom_id res chain seq x y z
N MET A 1 -62.87 -42.68 -36.05
CA MET A 1 -63.15 -43.44 -34.80
C MET A 1 -62.31 -42.85 -33.67
N LYS A 2 -62.97 -42.56 -32.54
CA LYS A 2 -62.47 -42.38 -31.16
C LYS A 2 -61.58 -41.16 -30.79
N LYS A 3 -62.18 -40.39 -29.88
CA LYS A 3 -61.67 -39.34 -28.98
C LYS A 3 -60.59 -39.87 -28.01
N TYR A 4 -59.59 -39.05 -27.69
CA TYR A 4 -58.90 -38.87 -26.39
C TYR A 4 -58.19 -37.49 -26.49
N ALA A 5 -58.55 -36.39 -25.82
CA ALA A 5 -58.76 -36.09 -24.41
C ALA A 5 -57.48 -36.20 -23.53
N SER A 6 -56.80 -35.05 -23.43
CA SER A 6 -56.36 -34.40 -22.17
C SER A 6 -54.96 -34.64 -21.59
N LEU A 7 -54.33 -33.49 -21.30
CA LEU A 7 -53.40 -33.14 -20.22
C LEU A 7 -51.96 -33.71 -20.24
N LEU A 8 -50.96 -32.80 -20.22
CA LEU A 8 -50.04 -32.64 -19.08
C LEU A 8 -49.11 -31.41 -19.27
N ILE A 9 -49.51 -30.32 -18.60
CA ILE A 9 -48.71 -29.39 -17.78
C ILE A 9 -47.29 -29.08 -18.29
N GLY A 10 -47.15 -27.91 -18.91
CA GLY A 10 -45.86 -27.24 -19.06
C GLY A 10 -45.35 -26.76 -17.70
N ILE A 11 -44.32 -27.42 -17.19
CA ILE A 11 -43.50 -26.89 -16.11
C ILE A 11 -42.58 -25.85 -16.73
N ALA A 12 -43.05 -24.60 -16.79
CA ALA A 12 -42.17 -23.45 -16.88
C ALA A 12 -41.42 -23.36 -15.54
N GLY A 13 -40.34 -24.13 -15.44
CA GLY A 13 -39.37 -24.00 -14.36
C GLY A 13 -38.79 -22.59 -14.43
N CYS A 14 -39.30 -21.71 -13.58
CA CYS A 14 -38.63 -20.46 -13.24
C CYS A 14 -37.31 -20.85 -12.57
N VAL A 15 -36.26 -21.04 -13.36
CA VAL A 15 -34.89 -21.01 -12.87
C VAL A 15 -34.63 -19.55 -12.53
N LEU A 16 -34.96 -19.18 -11.29
CA LEU A 16 -34.39 -17.99 -10.66
C LEU A 16 -32.89 -18.25 -10.52
N ALA A 17 -32.14 -17.98 -11.59
CA ALA A 17 -30.70 -17.86 -11.51
C ALA A 17 -30.44 -16.76 -10.47
N SER A 18 -29.92 -17.17 -9.31
CA SER A 18 -29.42 -16.28 -8.28
C SER A 18 -28.22 -15.52 -8.86
N CYS A 19 -28.46 -14.42 -9.57
CA CYS A 19 -27.42 -13.48 -9.92
C CYS A 19 -26.91 -12.83 -8.63
N SER A 20 -25.92 -13.44 -7.99
CA SER A 20 -25.07 -12.74 -7.04
C SER A 20 -24.16 -11.83 -7.87
N SER A 21 -24.63 -10.63 -8.20
CA SER A 21 -23.74 -9.61 -8.76
C SER A 21 -22.97 -8.98 -7.62
N VAL A 22 -21.87 -9.64 -7.27
CA VAL A 22 -20.77 -9.06 -6.50
C VAL A 22 -20.04 -8.12 -7.43
N GLN A 23 -19.77 -6.91 -6.95
CA GLN A 23 -19.01 -5.89 -7.67
C GLN A 23 -17.72 -5.59 -6.93
N PHE A 24 -16.72 -5.13 -7.67
CA PHE A 24 -15.46 -4.63 -7.14
C PHE A 24 -15.48 -3.10 -7.13
N LEU A 25 -14.85 -2.54 -6.10
CA LEU A 25 -14.60 -1.12 -5.94
C LEU A 25 -13.10 -0.97 -5.65
N SER A 26 -12.41 -0.20 -6.47
CA SER A 26 -11.03 0.21 -6.23
C SER A 26 -11.01 1.69 -5.88
N PHE A 27 -10.28 2.07 -4.84
CA PHE A 27 -10.13 3.46 -4.40
C PHE A 27 -8.76 3.67 -3.74
N ASP A 28 -8.32 4.92 -3.70
CA ASP A 28 -7.10 5.30 -3.00
C ASP A 28 -7.35 5.37 -1.49
N GLN A 29 -6.56 4.63 -0.73
CA GLN A 29 -6.64 4.54 0.71
C GLN A 29 -5.34 5.04 1.33
N LEU A 30 -5.41 6.04 2.19
CA LEU A 30 -4.26 6.48 2.97
C LEU A 30 -3.93 5.44 4.05
N CYS A 31 -2.70 4.96 4.08
CA CYS A 31 -2.17 3.99 5.04
C CYS A 31 -1.12 4.63 5.96
N PRO A 32 -1.02 4.18 7.22
CA PRO A 32 -0.02 4.69 8.15
C PRO A 32 1.39 4.24 7.77
N ALA A 33 2.37 5.03 8.20
CA ALA A 33 3.78 4.63 8.19
C ALA A 33 4.13 3.72 9.38
N ASP A 34 5.32 3.09 9.36
CA ASP A 34 5.84 2.29 10.47
C ASP A 34 6.23 3.17 11.68
N VAL A 35 6.59 4.43 11.42
CA VAL A 35 7.11 5.38 12.42
C VAL A 35 6.23 6.62 12.55
N SER A 36 6.38 7.37 13.64
CA SER A 36 5.64 8.60 13.88
C SER A 36 6.58 9.71 14.32
N PHE A 37 6.23 10.96 13.97
CA PHE A 37 7.04 12.13 14.29
C PHE A 37 6.29 13.07 15.24
N PRO A 38 6.99 13.77 16.13
CA PRO A 38 6.40 14.87 16.90
C PRO A 38 5.90 15.97 15.95
N GLU A 39 4.79 16.63 16.31
CA GLU A 39 4.18 17.70 15.50
C GLU A 39 5.11 18.90 15.22
N GLN A 40 6.11 19.07 16.07
CA GLN A 40 7.10 20.15 15.98
C GLN A 40 8.09 19.94 14.83
N LEU A 41 8.22 18.70 14.34
CA LEU A 41 9.14 18.32 13.27
C LEU A 41 8.45 18.54 11.92
N ARG A 42 8.68 19.72 11.33
CA ARG A 42 7.99 20.22 10.14
C ARG A 42 8.92 20.38 8.95
N ASN A 43 10.16 20.79 9.17
CA ASN A 43 11.17 20.94 8.15
C ASN A 43 12.23 19.84 8.32
N VAL A 44 12.46 19.06 7.28
CA VAL A 44 13.40 17.92 7.34
C VAL A 44 14.47 18.06 6.29
N ALA A 45 15.66 17.52 6.57
CA ALA A 45 16.70 17.43 5.56
C ALA A 45 17.08 15.97 5.29
N VAL A 46 17.17 15.60 4.01
CA VAL A 46 17.75 14.33 3.57
C VAL A 46 19.22 14.56 3.24
N VAL A 47 20.10 13.73 3.80
CA VAL A 47 21.55 13.83 3.59
C VAL A 47 22.12 12.53 3.05
N ASN A 48 23.04 12.64 2.09
CA ASN A 48 23.79 11.52 1.55
C ASN A 48 24.96 11.14 2.48
N ASN A 49 24.76 10.11 3.31
CA ASN A 49 25.79 9.58 4.21
C ASN A 49 26.42 8.27 3.69
N MET A 50 26.36 8.05 2.38
CA MET A 50 27.04 6.95 1.71
C MET A 50 28.38 7.41 1.14
N PRO A 51 29.41 6.54 1.12
CA PRO A 51 30.62 6.83 0.37
C PRO A 51 30.31 6.85 -1.15
N PRO A 52 31.02 7.66 -1.94
CA PRO A 52 30.93 7.59 -3.39
C PRO A 52 31.36 6.21 -3.90
N ILE A 53 30.69 5.72 -4.94
CA ILE A 53 31.01 4.46 -5.61
C ILE A 53 31.74 4.72 -6.93
N PRO A 54 32.59 3.79 -7.41
CA PRO A 54 33.15 3.86 -8.75
C PRO A 54 32.06 3.90 -9.82
N SER A 55 32.35 4.51 -10.97
CA SER A 55 31.38 4.56 -12.07
C SER A 55 30.92 3.15 -12.50
N PRO A 56 29.61 2.91 -12.58
CA PRO A 56 29.06 1.62 -13.00
C PRO A 56 29.56 1.19 -14.39
N LYS A 57 29.81 -0.12 -14.55
CA LYS A 57 30.32 -0.69 -15.81
C LYS A 57 29.22 -0.76 -16.86
N SER A 58 29.56 -0.41 -18.10
CA SER A 58 28.68 -0.58 -19.26
C SER A 58 28.82 -1.99 -19.84
N GLY A 59 27.71 -2.59 -20.27
CA GLY A 59 27.70 -3.89 -20.97
C GLY A 59 28.09 -5.10 -20.11
N VAL A 60 28.28 -4.91 -18.80
CA VAL A 60 28.55 -5.98 -17.83
C VAL A 60 27.58 -5.84 -16.67
N LEU A 61 26.90 -6.92 -16.32
CA LEU A 61 26.14 -7.05 -15.08
C LEU A 61 26.99 -7.84 -14.07
N THR A 62 27.35 -7.19 -12.98
CA THR A 62 28.11 -7.82 -11.90
C THR A 62 27.18 -8.65 -11.02
N LEU A 63 27.50 -9.93 -10.85
CA LEU A 63 26.84 -10.81 -9.88
C LEU A 63 27.52 -10.68 -8.52
N GLY A 64 26.74 -10.86 -7.45
CA GLY A 64 27.18 -10.73 -6.07
C GLY A 64 26.88 -9.37 -5.47
N HIS A 65 27.76 -8.90 -4.58
CA HIS A 65 27.53 -7.68 -3.81
C HIS A 65 27.97 -6.42 -4.57
N LEU A 66 27.06 -5.45 -4.60
CA LEU A 66 27.25 -4.10 -5.11
C LEU A 66 26.72 -3.10 -4.06
N GLU A 67 27.12 -1.85 -4.20
CA GLU A 67 26.56 -0.73 -3.43
C GLU A 67 25.83 0.19 -4.42
N GLY A 68 24.71 0.76 -3.98
CA GLY A 68 23.95 1.75 -4.75
C GLY A 68 24.61 3.13 -4.75
N ASP A 69 24.12 3.99 -5.62
CA ASP A 69 24.54 5.37 -5.73
C ASP A 69 23.84 6.25 -4.68
N GLY A 70 24.61 6.71 -3.69
CA GLY A 70 24.07 7.47 -2.56
C GLY A 70 23.44 8.80 -2.95
N LYS A 71 23.95 9.46 -4.00
CA LYS A 71 23.38 10.70 -4.51
C LYS A 71 21.98 10.46 -5.07
N THR A 72 21.84 9.52 -6.00
CA THR A 72 20.56 9.14 -6.60
C THR A 72 19.53 8.74 -5.53
N SER A 73 19.96 7.95 -4.53
CA SER A 73 19.06 7.51 -3.45
C SER A 73 18.63 8.64 -2.52
N ALA A 74 19.53 9.57 -2.17
CA ALA A 74 19.20 10.73 -1.36
C ALA A 74 18.25 11.69 -2.11
N GLU A 75 18.48 11.92 -3.41
CA GLU A 75 17.59 12.69 -4.30
C GLU A 75 16.20 12.07 -4.37
N ALA A 76 16.12 10.78 -4.70
CA ALA A 76 14.85 10.07 -4.81
C ALA A 76 14.07 10.06 -3.48
N LEU A 77 14.75 9.94 -2.33
CA LEU A 77 14.10 9.98 -1.02
C LEU A 77 13.58 11.38 -0.69
N ALA A 78 14.36 12.43 -0.95
CA ALA A 78 13.93 13.80 -0.71
C ALA A 78 12.70 14.16 -1.57
N GLU A 79 12.73 13.79 -2.85
CA GLU A 79 11.61 13.97 -3.77
C GLU A 79 10.37 13.21 -3.30
N SER A 80 10.51 11.91 -3.01
CA SER A 80 9.40 11.07 -2.53
C SER A 80 8.77 11.60 -1.24
N LEU A 81 9.59 12.07 -0.28
CA LEU A 81 9.08 12.69 0.95
C LEU A 81 8.38 14.02 0.68
N ALA A 82 8.92 14.86 -0.23
CA ALA A 82 8.31 16.13 -0.58
C ALA A 82 6.93 15.93 -1.25
N ASP A 83 6.81 14.95 -2.14
CA ASP A 83 5.57 14.62 -2.84
C ASP A 83 4.44 14.19 -1.90
N THR A 84 4.78 13.57 -0.76
CA THR A 84 3.78 13.21 0.26
C THR A 84 3.16 14.42 0.95
N ARG A 85 3.84 15.58 0.93
CA ARG A 85 3.47 16.80 1.66
C ARG A 85 3.27 16.59 3.17
N TYR A 86 3.87 15.54 3.73
CA TYR A 86 3.81 15.25 5.16
C TYR A 86 4.66 16.22 6.00
N PHE A 87 5.70 16.79 5.39
CA PHE A 87 6.55 17.83 5.95
C PHE A 87 6.30 19.15 5.23
N ASP A 88 6.45 20.27 5.95
CA ASP A 88 6.26 21.61 5.39
C ASP A 88 7.38 21.94 4.38
N GLN A 89 8.60 21.45 4.65
CA GLN A 89 9.74 21.55 3.75
C GLN A 89 10.64 20.31 3.83
N VAL A 90 11.12 19.85 2.67
CA VAL A 90 12.16 18.82 2.55
C VAL A 90 13.39 19.44 1.86
N ILE A 91 14.50 19.55 2.59
CA ILE A 91 15.78 20.04 2.10
C ILE A 91 16.63 18.85 1.69
N ILE A 92 17.40 18.98 0.61
CA ILE A 92 18.35 17.96 0.18
C ILE A 92 19.80 18.44 0.27
N CYS A 93 20.66 17.60 0.85
CA CYS A 93 22.11 17.66 0.72
C CYS A 93 22.59 16.34 0.12
N ASP A 94 22.75 16.33 -1.20
CA ASP A 94 23.10 15.15 -2.01
C ASP A 94 24.61 14.88 -2.06
N SER A 95 25.42 15.86 -1.65
CA SER A 95 26.87 15.74 -1.55
C SER A 95 27.24 14.72 -0.49
N ALA A 96 28.11 13.77 -0.86
CA ALA A 96 28.53 12.70 0.04
C ALA A 96 29.21 13.28 1.29
N LEU A 97 28.69 12.93 2.46
CA LEU A 97 29.29 13.30 3.75
C LEU A 97 30.54 12.46 4.08
N ARG A 98 30.70 11.33 3.40
CA ARG A 98 31.79 10.37 3.64
C ARG A 98 32.75 10.35 2.47
N SER A 99 34.03 10.14 2.77
CA SER A 99 35.08 10.01 1.75
C SER A 99 35.02 8.66 1.06
N GLU A 100 35.52 8.62 -0.18
CA GLU A 100 35.78 7.38 -0.92
C GLU A 100 36.61 6.38 -0.10
N GLY A 101 36.32 5.09 -0.25
CA GLY A 101 37.02 4.01 0.48
C GLY A 101 36.56 3.80 1.93
N SER A 102 35.64 4.61 2.44
CA SER A 102 35.02 4.35 3.75
C SER A 102 34.20 3.07 3.71
N ALA A 103 34.54 2.08 4.53
CA ALA A 103 33.81 0.81 4.60
C ALA A 103 32.59 0.89 5.51
N GLY A 104 31.55 0.10 5.21
CA GLY A 104 30.38 -0.10 6.06
C GLY A 104 29.51 1.14 6.27
N THR A 105 28.57 1.08 7.22
CA THR A 105 27.74 2.21 7.66
C THR A 105 28.44 3.00 8.76
N SER A 106 28.22 4.32 8.80
CA SER A 106 28.72 5.19 9.87
C SER A 106 27.61 6.11 10.34
N SER A 107 27.14 5.96 11.58
CA SER A 107 26.16 6.88 12.16
C SER A 107 26.73 8.30 12.28
N LEU A 108 25.84 9.30 12.16
CA LEU A 108 26.18 10.69 12.40
C LEU A 108 26.39 10.92 13.90
N SER A 109 27.44 11.66 14.25
CA SER A 109 27.66 12.10 15.64
C SER A 109 26.69 13.22 16.04
N ALA A 110 26.42 13.37 17.33
CA ALA A 110 25.57 14.46 17.84
C ALA A 110 26.02 15.85 17.35
N ARG A 111 27.34 16.10 17.28
CA ARG A 111 27.89 17.36 16.73
C ARG A 111 27.57 17.56 15.25
N GLN A 112 27.66 16.50 14.43
CA GLN A 112 27.29 16.58 13.01
C GLN A 112 25.79 16.83 12.85
N VAL A 113 24.95 16.15 13.64
CA VAL A 113 23.50 16.38 13.62
C VAL A 113 23.16 17.82 13.99
N GLU A 114 23.75 18.34 15.06
CA GLU A 114 23.58 19.75 15.46
C GLU A 114 24.05 20.73 14.39
N GLN A 115 25.16 20.44 13.71
CA GLN A 115 25.66 21.29 12.65
C GLN A 115 24.73 21.26 11.43
N LEU A 116 24.40 20.07 10.93
CA LEU A 116 23.55 19.91 9.74
C LEU A 116 22.16 20.51 9.95
N THR A 117 21.55 20.31 11.12
CA THR A 117 20.23 20.89 11.44
C THR A 117 20.26 22.41 11.45
N ARG A 118 21.30 23.03 12.03
CA ARG A 118 21.49 24.48 12.01
C ARG A 118 21.75 25.00 10.59
N ASP A 119 22.66 24.37 9.86
CA ASP A 119 23.11 24.85 8.55
C ASP A 119 22.00 24.72 7.49
N LEU A 120 21.15 23.69 7.60
CA LEU A 120 20.05 23.42 6.67
C LEU A 120 18.70 23.99 7.16
N GLY A 121 18.63 24.53 8.38
CA GLY A 121 17.39 25.02 8.97
C GLY A 121 16.33 23.92 9.16
N ALA A 122 16.77 22.69 9.46
CA ALA A 122 15.91 21.52 9.57
C ALA A 122 15.72 21.08 11.04
N ASP A 123 14.52 20.58 11.35
CA ASP A 123 14.16 20.02 12.66
C ASP A 123 14.72 18.60 12.85
N ALA A 124 14.93 17.88 11.74
CA ALA A 124 15.45 16.52 11.73
C ALA A 124 16.25 16.20 10.47
N ILE A 125 17.18 15.25 10.61
CA ILE A 125 18.03 14.75 9.53
C ILE A 125 17.65 13.32 9.20
N PHE A 126 17.33 13.06 7.94
CA PHE A 126 17.13 11.74 7.35
C PHE A 126 18.43 11.36 6.65
N SER A 127 19.26 10.59 7.34
CA SER A 127 20.56 10.14 6.84
C SER A 127 20.38 8.89 6.00
N PHE A 128 20.64 8.98 4.70
CA PHE A 128 20.68 7.82 3.81
C PHE A 128 22.05 7.16 3.95
N ASP A 129 22.12 6.01 4.65
CA ASP A 129 23.39 5.45 5.11
C ASP A 129 23.92 4.33 4.23
N ARG A 130 23.03 3.61 3.52
CA ARG A 130 23.43 2.48 2.67
C ARG A 130 22.35 2.07 1.68
N VAL A 131 22.79 1.54 0.55
CA VAL A 131 21.97 0.78 -0.40
C VAL A 131 22.75 -0.48 -0.77
N GLN A 132 22.47 -1.58 -0.06
CA GLN A 132 23.13 -2.85 -0.36
C GLN A 132 22.40 -3.54 -1.50
N ILE A 133 23.16 -3.95 -2.53
CA ILE A 133 22.65 -4.63 -3.72
C ILE A 133 23.26 -6.03 -3.77
N GLU A 134 22.44 -7.05 -3.95
CA GLU A 134 22.88 -8.43 -4.15
C GLU A 134 22.24 -9.00 -5.42
N THR A 135 23.05 -9.16 -6.46
CA THR A 135 22.60 -9.61 -7.78
C THR A 135 22.90 -11.09 -7.96
N ARG A 136 21.89 -11.89 -8.31
CA ARG A 136 22.07 -13.30 -8.71
C ARG A 136 21.45 -13.57 -10.07
N LYS A 137 22.02 -14.51 -10.80
CA LYS A 137 21.41 -15.04 -12.03
C LYS A 137 20.53 -16.23 -11.66
N GLU A 138 19.33 -16.28 -12.23
CA GLU A 138 18.38 -17.37 -12.07
C GLU A 138 17.76 -17.71 -13.43
N ASP A 139 17.65 -18.99 -13.76
CA ASP A 139 17.03 -19.44 -15.01
C ASP A 139 15.59 -19.89 -14.70
N VAL A 140 14.61 -19.18 -15.26
CA VAL A 140 13.19 -19.40 -15.02
C VAL A 140 12.59 -20.14 -16.22
N PHE A 141 12.03 -21.33 -15.95
CA PHE A 141 11.33 -22.11 -16.97
C PHE A 141 9.87 -21.67 -17.07
N TYR A 142 9.43 -21.35 -18.28
CA TYR A 142 8.04 -21.01 -18.60
C TYR A 142 7.41 -22.17 -19.39
N PRO A 143 6.63 -23.05 -18.71
CA PRO A 143 6.07 -24.24 -19.34
C PRO A 143 5.13 -23.93 -20.51
N GLU A 144 4.41 -22.81 -20.41
CA GLU A 144 3.45 -22.34 -21.42
C GLU A 144 4.10 -22.07 -22.78
N PHE A 145 5.38 -21.68 -22.78
CA PHE A 145 6.15 -21.35 -23.98
C PHE A 145 7.27 -22.36 -24.28
N GLY A 146 7.47 -23.36 -23.41
CA GLY A 146 8.59 -24.30 -23.51
C GLY A 146 9.97 -23.63 -23.51
N ALA A 147 10.09 -22.46 -22.87
CA ALA A 147 11.28 -21.61 -22.92
C ALA A 147 11.90 -21.42 -21.53
N VAL A 148 13.22 -21.20 -21.51
CA VAL A 148 13.97 -20.80 -20.31
C VAL A 148 14.43 -19.36 -20.51
N LEU A 149 14.06 -18.48 -19.59
CA LEU A 149 14.54 -17.11 -19.55
C LEU A 149 15.57 -16.97 -18.43
N SER A 150 16.72 -16.39 -18.75
CA SER A 150 17.70 -16.00 -17.74
C SER A 150 17.30 -14.64 -17.15
N VAL A 151 17.12 -14.58 -15.83
CA VAL A 151 16.73 -13.38 -15.09
C VAL A 151 17.83 -12.99 -14.11
N ALA A 152 18.13 -11.70 -14.05
CA ALA A 152 18.93 -11.10 -12.99
C ALA A 152 17.99 -10.74 -11.84
N HIS A 153 18.07 -11.49 -10.74
CA HIS A 153 17.33 -11.20 -9.53
C HIS A 153 18.21 -10.36 -8.60
N VAL A 154 17.79 -9.12 -8.34
CA VAL A 154 18.49 -8.20 -7.44
C VAL A 154 17.73 -8.10 -6.15
N LYS A 155 18.39 -8.44 -5.04
CA LYS A 155 17.92 -8.14 -3.69
C LYS A 155 18.53 -6.81 -3.26
N LEU A 156 17.68 -5.89 -2.86
CA LEU A 156 18.02 -4.53 -2.49
C LEU A 156 17.73 -4.33 -1.00
N THR A 157 18.64 -3.72 -0.25
CA THR A 157 18.45 -3.42 1.19
C THR A 157 18.95 -2.02 1.52
N PRO A 158 18.08 -1.00 1.44
CA PRO A 158 18.43 0.34 1.86
C PRO A 158 18.32 0.55 3.36
N GLN A 159 19.08 1.53 3.86
CA GLN A 159 19.07 1.94 5.25
C GLN A 159 18.99 3.46 5.38
N VAL A 160 18.03 3.93 6.18
CA VAL A 160 17.94 5.32 6.62
C VAL A 160 17.92 5.40 8.14
N GLN A 161 18.66 6.36 8.69
CA GLN A 161 18.60 6.73 10.10
C GLN A 161 18.07 8.14 10.25
N VAL A 162 17.08 8.32 11.13
CA VAL A 162 16.50 9.65 11.38
C VAL A 162 17.02 10.21 12.69
N TYR A 163 17.52 11.43 12.67
CA TYR A 163 18.11 12.13 13.80
C TYR A 163 17.36 13.41 14.14
N VAL A 164 17.32 13.74 15.43
CA VAL A 164 16.79 14.99 15.97
C VAL A 164 17.90 15.59 16.85
N PRO A 165 18.13 16.91 16.83
CA PRO A 165 19.20 17.54 17.61
C PRO A 165 18.99 17.32 19.12
N GLY A 166 20.09 17.27 19.87
CA GLY A 166 20.08 17.03 21.33
C GLY A 166 19.98 15.56 21.75
N ARG A 167 20.13 14.61 20.82
CA ARG A 167 20.19 13.16 21.10
C ARG A 167 21.50 12.55 20.64
N ASP A 168 21.99 11.57 21.39
CA ASP A 168 23.20 10.81 21.03
C ASP A 168 22.93 9.68 20.02
N LYS A 169 21.68 9.25 19.90
CA LYS A 169 21.25 8.14 19.04
C LYS A 169 20.14 8.58 18.10
N PRO A 170 20.03 7.97 16.90
CA PRO A 170 18.92 8.24 16.00
C PRO A 170 17.58 7.99 16.70
N LEU A 171 16.56 8.74 16.29
CA LEU A 171 15.19 8.57 16.74
C LEU A 171 14.68 7.17 16.34
N PHE A 172 15.01 6.72 15.13
CA PHE A 172 14.84 5.35 14.67
C PHE A 172 15.76 5.04 13.48
N THR A 173 15.95 3.75 13.22
CA THR A 173 16.71 3.22 12.08
C THR A 173 15.77 2.32 11.28
N LEU A 174 15.65 2.60 9.99
CA LEU A 174 14.82 1.85 9.08
C LEU A 174 15.70 1.07 8.10
N VAL A 175 15.52 -0.24 8.08
CA VAL A 175 16.16 -1.17 7.13
C VAL A 175 15.06 -2.05 6.56
N LYS A 176 14.93 -2.05 5.24
CA LYS A 176 13.92 -2.85 4.54
C LYS A 176 14.59 -3.54 3.37
N THR A 177 14.02 -4.67 2.95
CA THR A 177 14.55 -5.44 1.83
C THR A 177 13.43 -5.69 0.85
N ASP A 178 13.73 -5.48 -0.43
CA ASP A 178 12.86 -5.83 -1.54
C ASP A 178 13.69 -6.50 -2.65
N SER A 179 13.03 -6.95 -3.71
CA SER A 179 13.66 -7.57 -4.86
C SER A 179 13.08 -7.08 -6.19
N LEU A 180 13.98 -6.89 -7.15
CA LEU A 180 13.65 -6.56 -8.54
C LEU A 180 14.24 -7.61 -9.48
N GLY A 181 13.67 -7.72 -10.68
CA GLY A 181 14.09 -8.68 -11.69
C GLY A 181 14.21 -8.05 -13.07
N TRP A 182 15.28 -8.37 -13.80
CA TRP A 182 15.46 -8.00 -15.20
C TRP A 182 15.67 -9.27 -16.02
N GLU A 183 15.03 -9.36 -17.18
CA GLU A 183 15.43 -10.33 -18.19
C GLU A 183 16.86 -10.01 -18.65
N ILE A 184 17.74 -11.00 -18.68
CA ILE A 184 19.13 -10.79 -19.08
C ILE A 184 19.20 -10.71 -20.59
N ASP A 185 19.39 -9.48 -21.08
CA ASP A 185 19.67 -9.16 -22.48
C ASP A 185 20.97 -8.32 -22.61
N PRO A 186 21.46 -8.04 -23.82
CA PRO A 186 22.69 -7.26 -24.03
C PRO A 186 22.66 -5.81 -23.52
N THR A 187 21.50 -5.28 -23.15
CA THR A 187 21.32 -3.90 -22.66
C THR A 187 21.43 -3.81 -21.13
N VAL A 188 21.13 -4.89 -20.41
CA VAL A 188 21.22 -4.96 -18.95
C VAL A 188 22.68 -4.95 -18.49
N SER A 189 23.04 -3.95 -17.69
CA SER A 189 24.38 -3.81 -17.12
C SER A 189 24.36 -3.05 -15.81
N ASP A 190 25.48 -2.99 -15.09
CA ASP A 190 25.60 -2.20 -13.86
C ASP A 190 25.21 -0.73 -14.11
N LYS A 191 25.53 -0.21 -15.30
CA LYS A 191 25.18 1.16 -15.73
C LYS A 191 23.67 1.42 -15.82
N THR A 192 22.86 0.39 -16.06
CA THR A 192 21.39 0.52 -16.08
C THR A 192 20.79 0.14 -14.73
N VAL A 193 21.25 -0.97 -14.15
CA VAL A 193 20.68 -1.55 -12.92
C VAL A 193 20.99 -0.69 -11.69
N ILE A 194 22.23 -0.21 -11.50
CA ILE A 194 22.59 0.51 -10.27
C ILE A 194 21.77 1.80 -10.11
N PRO A 195 21.66 2.71 -11.11
CA PRO A 195 20.86 3.92 -10.96
C PRO A 195 19.37 3.64 -10.70
N GLU A 196 18.79 2.66 -11.41
CA GLU A 196 17.38 2.27 -11.25
C GLU A 196 17.10 1.74 -9.84
N VAL A 197 17.94 0.79 -9.37
CA VAL A 197 17.86 0.22 -8.03
C VAL A 197 18.09 1.27 -6.95
N SER A 198 19.02 2.21 -7.19
CA SER A 198 19.33 3.30 -6.25
C SER A 198 18.18 4.30 -6.14
N SER A 199 17.47 4.59 -7.24
CA SER A 199 16.25 5.39 -7.22
C SER A 199 15.10 4.65 -6.51
N TYR A 200 14.91 3.37 -6.83
CA TYR A 200 13.88 2.52 -6.20
C TYR A 200 14.09 2.32 -4.69
N ALA A 201 15.32 2.42 -4.20
CA ALA A 201 15.60 2.36 -2.76
C ALA A 201 14.78 3.36 -1.92
N ALA A 202 14.47 4.54 -2.48
CA ALA A 202 13.64 5.54 -1.83
C ALA A 202 12.17 5.12 -1.72
N SER A 203 11.61 4.48 -2.77
CA SER A 203 10.21 4.06 -2.79
C SER A 203 9.93 3.00 -1.71
N ILE A 204 10.89 2.10 -1.49
CA ILE A 204 10.81 1.09 -0.41
C ILE A 204 10.65 1.78 0.95
N LEU A 205 11.46 2.81 1.22
CA LEU A 205 11.52 3.42 2.55
C LEU A 205 10.41 4.45 2.80
N THR A 206 9.95 5.16 1.77
CA THR A 206 9.03 6.29 1.92
C THR A 206 7.72 5.87 2.61
N GLY A 207 7.08 4.78 2.17
CA GLY A 207 5.83 4.30 2.77
C GLY A 207 5.97 3.81 4.21
N HIS A 208 7.20 3.49 4.64
CA HIS A 208 7.49 3.15 6.04
C HIS A 208 7.85 4.37 6.89
N LEU A 209 8.26 5.48 6.27
CA LEU A 209 8.61 6.72 6.95
C LEU A 209 7.40 7.61 7.16
N VAL A 210 6.57 7.81 6.13
CA VAL A 210 5.41 8.70 6.16
C VAL A 210 4.14 8.01 5.64
N PRO A 211 2.94 8.45 6.08
CA PRO A 211 1.68 7.95 5.53
C PRO A 211 1.69 8.01 3.99
N HIS A 212 1.12 6.99 3.35
CA HIS A 212 1.18 6.82 1.91
C HIS A 212 -0.13 6.28 1.35
N TRP A 213 -0.45 6.67 0.12
CA TRP A 213 -1.64 6.21 -0.60
C TRP A 213 -1.39 4.85 -1.23
N VAL A 214 -2.33 3.92 -1.05
CA VAL A 214 -2.34 2.62 -1.72
C VAL A 214 -3.69 2.40 -2.39
N SER A 215 -3.70 1.77 -3.56
CA SER A 215 -4.95 1.30 -4.17
C SER A 215 -5.49 0.14 -3.32
N ALA A 216 -6.70 0.30 -2.80
CA ALA A 216 -7.39 -0.70 -2.01
C ALA A 216 -8.65 -1.17 -2.75
N ASP A 217 -8.90 -2.48 -2.67
CA ASP A 217 -10.10 -3.08 -3.25
C ASP A 217 -11.09 -3.50 -2.17
N ARG A 218 -12.36 -3.23 -2.43
CA ARG A 218 -13.49 -3.75 -1.67
C ARG A 218 -14.50 -4.39 -2.61
N ILE A 219 -15.35 -5.22 -2.05
CA ILE A 219 -16.49 -5.80 -2.75
C ILE A 219 -17.78 -5.29 -2.17
N TYR A 220 -18.84 -5.29 -2.97
CA TYR A 220 -20.20 -5.02 -2.51
C TYR A 220 -21.22 -5.77 -3.37
N PHE A 221 -22.45 -5.88 -2.89
CA PHE A 221 -23.54 -6.52 -3.64
C PHE A 221 -24.42 -5.48 -4.32
N ASP A 222 -24.64 -5.59 -5.63
CA ASP A 222 -25.63 -4.75 -6.34
C ASP A 222 -26.82 -5.56 -6.88
N GLY A 223 -26.86 -6.87 -6.63
CA GLY A 223 -27.85 -7.79 -7.17
C GLY A 223 -29.00 -8.17 -6.22
N GLY A 224 -30.14 -8.52 -6.80
CA GLY A 224 -31.27 -9.16 -6.11
C GLY A 224 -32.56 -8.33 -6.07
N CYS A 225 -32.50 -7.01 -6.22
CA CYS A 225 -33.67 -6.13 -6.37
C CYS A 225 -33.29 -4.80 -7.04
N ALA A 226 -34.29 -3.97 -7.38
CA ALA A 226 -34.06 -2.66 -7.99
C ALA A 226 -33.27 -1.73 -7.07
N ASP A 227 -33.71 -1.54 -5.83
CA ASP A 227 -33.04 -0.67 -4.86
C ASP A 227 -31.57 -1.05 -4.61
N MET A 228 -31.22 -2.35 -4.67
CA MET A 228 -29.83 -2.79 -4.53
C MET A 228 -28.97 -2.37 -5.73
N ARG A 229 -29.54 -2.38 -6.94
CA ARG A 229 -28.88 -1.89 -8.15
C ARG A 229 -28.76 -0.37 -8.15
N ASP A 230 -29.81 0.32 -7.70
CA ASP A 230 -29.83 1.79 -7.60
C ASP A 230 -28.79 2.27 -6.58
N ALA A 231 -28.64 1.58 -5.45
CA ALA A 231 -27.56 1.85 -4.51
C ALA A 231 -26.17 1.61 -5.13
N GLY A 232 -26.05 0.60 -6.00
CA GLY A 232 -24.83 0.39 -6.77
C GLY A 232 -24.52 1.51 -7.77
N VAL A 233 -25.53 2.21 -8.29
CA VAL A 233 -25.33 3.44 -9.08
C VAL A 233 -24.75 4.54 -8.19
N SER A 234 -25.36 4.78 -7.02
CA SER A 234 -24.87 5.78 -6.06
C SER A 234 -23.42 5.53 -5.63
N VAL A 235 -23.02 4.26 -5.42
CA VAL A 235 -21.61 3.90 -5.13
C VAL A 235 -20.68 4.34 -6.26
N ARG A 236 -21.04 4.10 -7.53
CA ARG A 236 -20.22 4.49 -8.68
C ARG A 236 -20.14 6.00 -8.89
N GLU A 237 -21.13 6.73 -8.40
CA GLU A 237 -21.16 8.20 -8.39
C GLU A 237 -20.46 8.81 -7.17
N GLY A 238 -19.99 7.97 -6.22
CA GLY A 238 -19.38 8.42 -4.97
C GLY A 238 -20.37 8.92 -3.92
N ASP A 239 -21.67 8.78 -4.14
CA ASP A 239 -22.72 9.18 -3.19
C ASP A 239 -22.98 8.06 -2.17
N TRP A 240 -22.07 7.96 -1.21
CA TRP A 240 -22.13 6.98 -0.13
C TRP A 240 -23.35 7.15 0.78
N LYS A 241 -23.87 8.38 0.92
CA LYS A 241 -25.04 8.64 1.76
C LYS A 241 -26.31 8.13 1.09
N ALA A 242 -26.50 8.40 -0.20
CA ALA A 242 -27.63 7.85 -0.95
C ALA A 242 -27.61 6.31 -0.98
N ALA A 243 -26.42 5.71 -1.19
CA ALA A 243 -26.26 4.26 -1.13
C ALA A 243 -26.63 3.71 0.26
N GLN A 244 -26.15 4.35 1.34
CA GLN A 244 -26.44 3.97 2.71
C GLN A 244 -27.93 4.05 3.04
N GLU A 245 -28.65 5.07 2.58
CA GLU A 245 -30.10 5.19 2.77
C GLU A 245 -30.88 4.03 2.13
N LEU A 246 -30.54 3.68 0.89
CA LEU A 246 -31.16 2.56 0.17
C LEU A 246 -30.90 1.22 0.86
N TRP A 247 -29.64 0.96 1.25
CA TRP A 247 -29.31 -0.27 1.97
C TRP A 247 -29.96 -0.34 3.35
N THR A 248 -30.12 0.79 4.05
CA THR A 248 -30.83 0.85 5.33
C THR A 248 -32.29 0.46 5.15
N LYS A 249 -33.01 1.08 4.19
CA LYS A 249 -34.40 0.74 3.87
C LYS A 249 -34.56 -0.75 3.54
N LEU A 250 -33.65 -1.29 2.73
CA LEU A 250 -33.64 -2.72 2.37
C LEU A 250 -33.41 -3.63 3.58
N TYR A 251 -32.48 -3.25 4.47
CA TYR A 251 -32.19 -4.00 5.68
C TYR A 251 -33.38 -4.04 6.63
N GLU A 252 -34.08 -2.92 6.81
CA GLU A 252 -35.24 -2.78 7.69
C GLU A 252 -36.47 -3.52 7.15
N ALA A 253 -36.74 -3.41 5.84
CA ALA A 253 -37.84 -4.10 5.19
C ALA A 253 -37.68 -5.63 5.17
N SER A 254 -36.43 -6.11 5.16
CA SER A 254 -36.13 -7.55 5.12
C SER A 254 -36.13 -8.17 6.51
N LYS A 255 -36.97 -9.18 6.77
CA LYS A 255 -36.98 -9.86 8.09
C LYS A 255 -35.80 -10.82 8.30
N LYS A 256 -35.38 -11.55 7.27
CA LYS A 256 -34.28 -12.53 7.29
C LYS A 256 -33.80 -12.86 5.88
N GLY A 257 -32.68 -13.59 5.77
CA GLY A 257 -32.20 -14.16 4.51
C GLY A 257 -31.15 -13.31 3.78
N ASN A 258 -30.79 -13.74 2.57
CA ASN A 258 -29.65 -13.22 1.83
C ASN A 258 -29.74 -11.70 1.57
N LEU A 259 -30.93 -11.16 1.30
CA LEU A 259 -31.09 -9.72 1.08
C LEU A 259 -30.71 -8.91 2.33
N LYS A 260 -31.22 -9.30 3.51
CA LYS A 260 -30.89 -8.64 4.79
C LYS A 260 -29.39 -8.72 5.09
N MET A 261 -28.77 -9.87 4.84
CA MET A 261 -27.33 -10.06 5.01
C MET A 261 -26.52 -9.15 4.07
N LYS A 262 -26.85 -9.14 2.77
CA LYS A 262 -26.20 -8.29 1.77
C LYS A 262 -26.33 -6.81 2.08
N SER A 263 -27.50 -6.37 2.53
CA SER A 263 -27.71 -4.98 2.98
C SER A 263 -26.83 -4.64 4.18
N ALA A 264 -26.72 -5.53 5.18
CA ALA A 264 -25.82 -5.31 6.32
C ALA A 264 -24.34 -5.26 5.88
N PHE A 265 -23.94 -6.14 4.97
CA PHE A 265 -22.60 -6.17 4.42
C PHE A 265 -22.25 -4.86 3.70
N ASN A 266 -23.14 -4.37 2.82
CA ASN A 266 -22.92 -3.11 2.12
C ASN A 266 -22.99 -1.89 3.06
N LEU A 267 -23.83 -1.92 4.09
CA LEU A 267 -23.85 -0.89 5.12
C LEU A 267 -22.50 -0.77 5.82
N ALA A 268 -21.85 -1.90 6.13
CA ALA A 268 -20.49 -1.89 6.66
C ALA A 268 -19.53 -1.12 5.75
N LEU A 269 -19.57 -1.39 4.44
CA LEU A 269 -18.79 -0.64 3.45
C LEU A 269 -19.13 0.85 3.43
N SER A 270 -20.40 1.23 3.46
CA SER A 270 -20.77 2.66 3.49
C SER A 270 -20.18 3.38 4.71
N TYR A 271 -20.21 2.76 5.89
CA TYR A 271 -19.66 3.36 7.11
C TYR A 271 -18.13 3.42 7.06
N GLU A 272 -17.47 2.41 6.48
CA GLU A 272 -16.03 2.46 6.23
C GLU A 272 -15.66 3.66 5.35
N MET A 273 -16.38 3.86 4.23
CA MET A 273 -16.13 4.95 3.28
C MET A 273 -16.49 6.33 3.84
N LEU A 274 -17.38 6.39 4.81
CA LEU A 274 -17.74 7.61 5.55
C LEU A 274 -16.85 7.85 6.79
N GLY A 275 -15.87 6.99 7.05
CA GLY A 275 -14.91 7.14 8.15
C GLY A 275 -15.39 6.69 9.54
N ASP A 276 -16.58 6.08 9.64
CA ASP A 276 -17.10 5.53 10.90
C ASP A 276 -16.76 4.04 11.01
N MET A 277 -15.51 3.77 11.41
CA MET A 277 -14.99 2.42 11.54
C MET A 277 -15.74 1.58 12.58
N ASN A 278 -16.28 2.21 13.63
CA ASN A 278 -17.03 1.51 14.68
C ASN A 278 -18.36 0.97 14.13
N GLN A 279 -19.09 1.78 13.37
CA GLN A 279 -20.29 1.32 12.70
C GLN A 279 -19.97 0.30 11.60
N ALA A 280 -18.89 0.49 10.84
CA ALA A 280 -18.48 -0.47 9.81
C ALA A 280 -18.33 -1.88 10.40
N VAL A 281 -17.59 -2.01 11.50
CA VAL A 281 -17.41 -3.29 12.21
C VAL A 281 -18.75 -3.82 12.74
N SER A 282 -19.55 -2.97 13.39
CA SER A 282 -20.86 -3.38 13.93
C SER A 282 -21.79 -3.94 12.86
N TRP A 283 -21.83 -3.33 11.67
CA TRP A 283 -22.65 -3.78 10.56
C TRP A 283 -22.11 -5.06 9.93
N LEU A 284 -20.80 -5.22 9.85
CA LEU A 284 -20.21 -6.45 9.33
C LEU A 284 -20.49 -7.64 10.28
N GLU A 285 -20.46 -7.42 11.60
CA GLU A 285 -20.88 -8.43 12.58
C GLU A 285 -22.36 -8.84 12.41
N LYS A 286 -23.25 -7.89 12.11
CA LYS A 286 -24.65 -8.22 11.78
C LYS A 286 -24.71 -9.09 10.51
N ALA A 287 -23.92 -8.80 9.49
CA ALA A 287 -23.85 -9.61 8.27
C ALA A 287 -23.35 -11.04 8.58
N LYS A 288 -22.30 -11.19 9.40
CA LYS A 288 -21.81 -12.48 9.90
C LYS A 288 -22.89 -13.28 10.64
N SER A 289 -23.67 -12.64 11.51
CA SER A 289 -24.75 -13.35 12.23
C SER A 289 -25.89 -13.84 11.34
N LEU A 290 -26.04 -13.26 10.14
CA LEU A 290 -27.11 -13.56 9.19
C LEU A 290 -26.68 -14.55 8.10
N VAL A 291 -25.38 -14.74 7.88
CA VAL A 291 -24.86 -15.60 6.81
C VAL A 291 -24.97 -17.08 7.22
N LYS A 292 -25.29 -17.94 6.25
CA LYS A 292 -25.27 -19.39 6.48
C LYS A 292 -23.82 -19.88 6.52
N PRO A 293 -23.44 -20.71 7.51
CA PRO A 293 -22.14 -21.39 7.51
C PRO A 293 -21.89 -22.13 6.20
N ASP A 294 -20.63 -22.21 5.78
CA ASP A 294 -20.16 -22.93 4.59
C ASP A 294 -20.75 -22.48 3.24
N SER A 295 -21.33 -21.27 3.18
CA SER A 295 -21.77 -20.67 1.91
C SER A 295 -20.69 -19.80 1.27
N ASP A 296 -20.78 -19.58 -0.05
CA ASP A 296 -19.90 -18.63 -0.76
C ASP A 296 -19.95 -17.23 -0.12
N TYR A 297 -21.13 -16.81 0.36
CA TYR A 297 -21.28 -15.56 1.09
C TYR A 297 -20.51 -15.53 2.42
N ALA A 298 -20.37 -16.67 3.12
CA ALA A 298 -19.58 -16.73 4.34
C ALA A 298 -18.08 -16.50 4.05
N GLN A 299 -17.60 -16.95 2.89
CA GLN A 299 -16.23 -16.67 2.44
C GLN A 299 -16.04 -15.19 2.12
N LEU A 300 -16.99 -14.55 1.43
CA LEU A 300 -16.95 -13.11 1.12
C LEU A 300 -17.00 -12.25 2.40
N VAL A 301 -17.87 -12.60 3.35
CA VAL A 301 -17.96 -11.91 4.65
C VAL A 301 -16.64 -12.05 5.42
N SER A 302 -16.06 -13.25 5.47
CA SER A 302 -14.77 -13.49 6.15
C SER A 302 -13.60 -12.81 5.44
N PHE A 303 -13.65 -12.70 4.12
CA PHE A 303 -12.67 -11.96 3.33
C PHE A 303 -12.72 -10.47 3.67
N TYR A 304 -13.89 -9.86 3.62
CA TYR A 304 -14.03 -8.43 3.95
C TYR A 304 -13.72 -8.15 5.42
N ASP A 305 -14.07 -9.06 6.33
CA ASP A 305 -13.73 -8.91 7.74
C ASP A 305 -12.22 -8.81 7.97
N ARG A 306 -11.43 -9.67 7.34
CA ARG A 306 -9.96 -9.57 7.44
C ARG A 306 -9.45 -8.23 6.94
N GLN A 307 -10.00 -7.71 5.83
CA GLN A 307 -9.63 -6.40 5.31
C GLN A 307 -10.02 -5.27 6.28
N LEU A 308 -11.23 -5.31 6.83
CA LEU A 308 -11.74 -4.27 7.72
C LEU A 308 -11.01 -4.26 9.07
N GLN A 309 -10.69 -5.42 9.64
CA GLN A 309 -9.91 -5.50 10.87
C GLN A 309 -8.49 -4.96 10.70
N GLU A 310 -7.83 -5.27 9.57
CA GLU A 310 -6.53 -4.70 9.26
C GLU A 310 -6.63 -3.17 9.07
N ARG A 311 -7.68 -2.70 8.37
CA ARG A 311 -7.95 -1.27 8.23
C ARG A 311 -8.16 -0.59 9.58
N LEU A 312 -8.91 -1.19 10.49
CA LEU A 312 -9.15 -0.64 11.84
C LEU A 312 -7.85 -0.51 12.65
N ARG A 313 -6.98 -1.51 12.57
CA ARG A 313 -5.65 -1.47 13.21
C ARG A 313 -4.82 -0.30 12.67
N GLN A 314 -4.81 -0.16 11.35
CA GLN A 314 -4.10 0.92 10.66
C GLN A 314 -4.70 2.30 10.95
N TRP A 315 -6.03 2.39 11.05
CA TRP A 315 -6.77 3.64 11.27
C TRP A 315 -6.33 4.36 12.55
N THR A 316 -6.11 3.61 13.64
CA THR A 316 -5.67 4.18 14.92
C THR A 316 -4.30 4.85 14.79
N GLN A 317 -3.35 4.17 14.14
CA GLN A 317 -2.01 4.71 13.92
C GLN A 317 -2.03 5.89 12.95
N LEU A 318 -2.85 5.80 11.90
CA LEU A 318 -3.01 6.87 10.92
C LEU A 318 -3.53 8.16 11.58
N ASN A 319 -4.56 8.07 12.44
CA ASN A 319 -5.07 9.23 13.18
C ASN A 319 -4.01 9.89 14.06
N ILE A 320 -3.09 9.11 14.64
CA ILE A 320 -1.96 9.69 15.40
C ILE A 320 -1.02 10.44 14.46
N GLN A 321 -0.66 9.85 13.33
CA GLN A 321 0.26 10.44 12.35
C GLN A 321 -0.32 11.66 11.64
N MET A 322 -1.64 11.67 11.42
CA MET A 322 -2.38 12.73 10.73
C MET A 322 -2.96 13.79 11.68
N HIS A 323 -2.76 13.65 12.99
CA HIS A 323 -3.23 14.63 13.97
C HIS A 323 -2.64 16.03 13.71
N ARG A 324 -1.39 16.08 13.22
CA ARG A 324 -0.71 17.31 12.79
C ARG A 324 -1.42 18.09 11.66
N PHE A 325 -2.42 17.47 11.02
CA PHE A 325 -3.26 18.02 9.95
C PHE A 325 -4.74 18.08 10.36
N ASP A 326 -5.04 18.09 11.66
CA ASP A 326 -6.40 18.04 12.22
C ASP A 326 -7.21 16.82 11.75
N ASN A 327 -6.53 15.74 11.35
CA ASN A 327 -7.14 14.54 10.74
C ASN A 327 -7.97 14.82 9.49
N ASN A 328 -7.63 15.86 8.73
CA ASN A 328 -8.23 16.11 7.41
C ASN A 328 -7.49 15.28 6.34
N PHE A 329 -8.02 14.10 6.03
CA PHE A 329 -7.51 13.21 4.98
C PHE A 329 -8.62 12.38 4.34
#